data_AF-A0A4C1VPC6-F1
#
_entry.id   AF-A0A4C1VPC6-F1
#
_cell.length_a   1.000
_cell.length_b   1.000
_cell.length_c   1.000
_cell.angle_alpha   90.00
_cell.angle_beta   90.00
_cell.angle_gamma   90.00
#
_symmetry.space_group_name_H-M   'P 1'
#
loop_
_entity.id
_entity.type
_entity.pdbx_description
1 polymer ?
#
loop_
_entity_poly.entity_id
_entity_poly.type
_entity_poly.pdbx_seq_one_letter_code
_entity_poly.pdbx_strand_id
1 'polypeptide(L)'
;MKAYETVDKTISKAALQKFCQHLWYLVDEVAVLSVFDDDVDQETKIKIVKNLSKENPPVYSKHYIPSNEDLYGLLYEKDIDNFISNKSKTLFHRFKIDNSFLNNCPSSWPSNASFLRVKEQMMTLRAINDTAEREQLN
;
A
#
# COMPACT_ATOMS: atom_id res chain seq x y z
N MET A 1 2.28 3.20 17.08
CA MET A 1 3.12 2.17 17.74
C MET A 1 4.40 2.76 18.33
N LYS A 2 5.27 3.45 17.57
CA LYS A 2 6.51 4.04 18.12
C LYS A 2 6.29 4.95 19.34
N ALA A 3 5.32 5.87 19.27
CA ALA A 3 4.97 6.73 20.40
C ALA A 3 4.53 5.94 21.65
N TYR A 4 3.87 4.79 21.48
CA TYR A 4 3.41 3.93 22.56
C TYR A 4 4.54 3.12 23.22
N GLU A 5 5.72 3.03 22.61
CA GLU A 5 6.91 2.43 23.25
C GLU A 5 7.30 3.15 24.54
N THR A 6 6.94 4.44 24.67
CA THR A 6 7.16 5.23 25.89
C THR A 6 6.21 4.84 27.04
N VAL A 7 5.09 4.19 26.72
CA VAL A 7 4.08 3.72 27.68
C VAL A 7 4.35 2.26 28.04
N ASP A 8 4.41 1.38 27.04
CA ASP A 8 4.76 -0.03 27.22
C ASP A 8 5.54 -0.55 26.01
N LYS A 9 6.84 -0.73 26.22
CA LYS A 9 7.76 -1.24 25.19
C LYS A 9 7.45 -2.68 24.77
N THR A 10 6.98 -3.51 25.68
CA THR A 10 6.73 -4.93 25.42
C THR A 10 5.50 -5.09 24.55
N ILE A 11 4.39 -4.43 24.92
CA ILE A 11 3.15 -4.43 24.14
C ILE A 11 3.37 -3.78 22.78
N SER A 12 4.08 -2.64 22.74
CA SER A 12 4.36 -1.96 21.46
C SER A 12 5.14 -2.86 20.49
N LYS A 13 6.17 -3.56 20.99
CA LYS A 13 6.95 -4.52 20.19
C LYS A 13 6.11 -5.70 19.73
N ALA A 14 5.29 -6.29 20.61
CA ALA A 14 4.42 -7.40 20.24
C ALA A 14 3.39 -6.99 19.16
N ALA A 15 2.79 -5.81 19.30
CA ALA A 15 1.87 -5.25 18.32
C ALA A 15 2.55 -4.99 16.97
N LEU A 16 3.76 -4.41 16.98
CA LEU A 16 4.53 -4.17 15.77
C LEU A 16 4.89 -5.49 15.07
N GLN A 17 5.36 -6.48 15.84
CA GLN A 17 5.69 -7.80 15.29
C GLN A 17 4.46 -8.44 14.64
N LYS A 18 3.28 -8.32 15.24
CA LYS A 18 2.04 -8.83 14.64
C LYS A 18 1.67 -8.06 13.37
N PHE A 19 1.76 -6.73 13.38
CA PHE A 19 1.53 -5.89 12.19
C PHE A 19 2.45 -6.27 11.02
N CYS A 20 3.73 -6.55 11.30
CA CYS A 20 4.70 -6.92 10.30
C CYS A 20 4.38 -8.25 9.59
N GLN A 21 3.71 -9.18 10.28
CA GLN A 21 3.21 -10.41 9.64
C GLN A 21 2.14 -10.11 8.58
N HIS A 22 1.34 -9.07 8.79
CA HIS A 22 0.31 -8.66 7.82
C HIS A 22 0.91 -7.96 6.59
N LEU A 23 2.13 -7.44 6.66
CA LEU A 23 2.82 -6.86 5.49
C LEU A 23 3.16 -7.90 4.42
N TRP A 24 3.06 -9.20 4.73
CA TRP A 24 3.16 -10.25 3.73
C TRP A 24 2.13 -10.10 2.59
N TYR A 25 0.95 -9.55 2.91
CA TYR A 25 -0.10 -9.23 1.95
C TYR A 25 0.15 -7.95 1.17
N LEU A 26 1.09 -7.11 1.62
CA LEU A 26 1.44 -5.88 0.95
C LEU A 26 2.39 -6.19 -0.21
N VAL A 27 1.85 -6.13 -1.42
CA VAL A 27 2.57 -6.31 -2.67
C VAL A 27 2.42 -5.06 -3.52
N ASP A 28 3.38 -4.83 -4.43
CA ASP A 28 3.40 -3.68 -5.34
C ASP A 28 2.05 -3.42 -6.02
N GLU A 29 1.38 -4.48 -6.49
CA GLU A 29 0.08 -4.40 -7.17
C GLU A 29 -1.01 -3.86 -6.23
N VAL A 30 -1.03 -4.23 -4.95
CA VAL A 30 -2.06 -3.81 -3.99
C VAL A 30 -1.73 -2.45 -3.37
N ALA A 31 -0.44 -2.15 -3.17
CA ALA A 31 0.01 -0.86 -2.64
C ALA A 31 -0.48 0.32 -3.50
N VAL A 32 -0.61 0.14 -4.81
CA VAL A 32 -1.11 1.20 -5.72
C VAL A 32 -2.56 1.59 -5.47
N LEU A 33 -3.34 0.75 -4.80
CA LEU A 33 -4.74 1.07 -4.48
C LEU A 33 -4.85 2.26 -3.50
N SER A 34 -3.78 2.55 -2.77
CA SER A 34 -3.67 3.74 -1.90
C SER A 34 -3.90 5.06 -2.63
N VAL A 35 -3.76 5.13 -3.95
CA VAL A 35 -4.11 6.35 -4.72
C VAL A 35 -5.60 6.70 -4.66
N PHE A 36 -6.45 5.72 -4.32
CA PHE A 36 -7.90 5.89 -4.19
C PHE A 36 -8.34 6.14 -2.75
N ASP A 37 -7.44 5.98 -1.78
CA ASP A 37 -7.70 6.22 -0.37
C ASP A 37 -7.75 7.74 -0.10
N ASP A 38 -8.76 8.17 0.65
CA ASP A 38 -8.95 9.58 1.01
C ASP A 38 -8.05 10.02 2.16
N ASP A 39 -7.54 9.08 2.97
CA ASP A 39 -6.60 9.35 4.06
C ASP A 39 -5.15 9.53 3.57
N VAL A 40 -4.87 9.15 2.32
CA VAL A 40 -3.55 9.38 1.69
C VAL A 40 -3.51 10.78 1.12
N ASP A 41 -2.58 11.60 1.63
CA ASP A 41 -2.44 12.98 1.24
C ASP A 41 -1.89 13.15 -0.20
N GLN A 42 -2.00 14.39 -0.69
CA GLN A 42 -1.62 14.71 -2.06
C GLN A 42 -0.10 14.58 -2.32
N GLU A 43 0.74 14.88 -1.34
CA GLU A 43 2.20 14.77 -1.46
C GLU A 43 2.59 13.30 -1.65
N THR A 44 2.01 12.41 -0.85
CA THR A 44 2.24 10.98 -0.97
C THR A 44 1.68 10.42 -2.28
N LYS A 45 0.51 10.86 -2.75
CA LYS A 45 0.00 10.52 -4.10
C LYS A 45 0.96 10.93 -5.22
N ILE A 46 1.61 12.08 -5.12
CA ILE A 46 2.63 12.53 -6.08
C ILE A 46 3.85 11.59 -6.04
N LYS A 47 4.31 11.19 -4.84
CA LYS A 47 5.43 10.24 -4.68
C LYS A 47 5.10 8.88 -5.28
N ILE A 48 3.87 8.37 -5.06
CA ILE A 48 3.39 7.12 -5.68
C ILE A 48 3.50 7.21 -7.20
N VAL A 49 2.93 8.25 -7.83
CA VAL A 49 2.97 8.43 -9.31
C VAL A 49 4.40 8.52 -9.83
N LYS A 50 5.30 9.18 -9.08
CA LYS A 50 6.72 9.24 -9.42
C LYS A 50 7.38 7.85 -9.36
N ASN A 51 7.09 7.06 -8.33
CA ASN A 51 7.66 5.72 -8.14
C ASN A 51 7.12 4.70 -9.16
N LEU A 52 5.89 4.89 -9.67
CA LEU A 52 5.31 4.09 -10.75
C LEU A 52 6.13 4.14 -12.05
N SER A 53 6.98 5.15 -12.23
CA SER A 53 7.86 5.30 -13.39
C SER A 53 9.31 4.91 -13.12
N LYS A 54 9.67 4.59 -11.87
CA LYS A 54 11.02 4.12 -11.53
C LYS A 54 11.15 2.63 -11.86
N GLU A 55 12.14 2.30 -12.67
CA GLU A 55 12.58 0.91 -12.79
C GLU A 55 13.34 0.54 -11.52
N ASN A 56 12.77 -0.37 -10.74
CA ASN A 56 13.49 -0.98 -9.63
C ASN A 56 14.28 -2.19 -10.16
N PRO A 57 15.48 -2.48 -9.60
CA PRO A 57 16.17 -3.72 -9.88
C PRO A 57 15.24 -4.92 -9.59
N PRO A 58 15.39 -6.05 -10.30
CA PRO A 58 14.49 -7.18 -10.16
C PRO A 58 14.54 -7.74 -8.73
N VAL A 59 13.59 -7.32 -7.89
CA VAL A 59 13.31 -8.00 -6.63
C VAL A 59 12.48 -9.24 -6.98
N TYR A 60 13.04 -10.41 -6.67
CA TYR A 60 12.46 -11.72 -7.00
C TYR A 60 11.35 -12.16 -6.03
N SER A 61 11.13 -11.45 -4.92
CA SER A 61 10.01 -11.73 -4.01
C SER A 61 8.75 -10.99 -4.45
N LYS A 62 7.64 -11.73 -4.55
CA LYS A 62 6.31 -11.16 -4.79
C LYS A 62 5.72 -10.46 -3.56
N HIS A 63 6.23 -10.80 -2.36
CA HIS A 63 5.74 -10.31 -1.08
C HIS A 63 6.79 -9.45 -0.38
N TYR A 64 6.33 -8.46 0.37
CA TYR A 64 7.19 -7.73 1.30
C TYR A 64 7.48 -8.62 2.52
N ILE A 65 8.76 -8.89 2.75
CA ILE A 65 9.24 -9.63 3.93
C ILE A 65 10.11 -8.65 4.71
N PRO A 66 9.63 -8.12 5.85
CA PRO A 66 10.42 -7.25 6.70
C PRO A 66 11.67 -8.00 7.18
N SER A 67 12.84 -7.38 7.05
CA SER A 67 14.05 -7.87 7.71
C SER A 67 13.99 -7.61 9.22
N ASN A 68 14.87 -8.26 10.00
CA ASN A 68 14.99 -7.95 11.43
C ASN A 68 15.36 -6.47 11.67
N GLU A 69 16.11 -5.85 10.77
CA GLU A 69 16.43 -4.40 10.85
C GLU A 69 15.20 -3.53 10.55
N ASP A 70 14.33 -3.97 9.63
CA ASP A 70 13.06 -3.28 9.34
C ASP A 70 12.13 -3.25 10.56
N LEU A 71 12.11 -4.32 11.36
CA LEU A 71 11.29 -4.45 12.58
C LEU A 71 11.68 -3.45 13.69
N TYR A 72 12.91 -2.92 13.68
CA TYR A 72 13.43 -2.09 14.77
C TYR A 72 13.62 -0.60 14.43
N GLY A 73 13.27 -0.17 13.21
CA GLY A 73 13.40 1.26 12.87
C GLY A 73 12.83 1.65 11.52
N LEU A 74 13.13 0.88 10.47
CA LEU A 74 12.86 1.33 9.10
C LEU A 74 11.37 1.40 8.76
N LEU A 75 10.54 0.54 9.35
CA LEU A 75 9.09 0.59 9.10
C LEU A 75 8.44 1.89 9.59
N TYR A 76 9.00 2.53 10.62
CA TYR A 76 8.48 3.81 11.12
C TYR A 76 8.86 5.00 10.23
N GLU A 77 9.82 4.81 9.34
CA GLU A 77 10.30 5.82 8.40
C GLU A 77 9.75 5.59 6.99
N LYS A 78 9.05 4.46 6.78
CA LYS A 78 8.42 4.13 5.51
C LYS A 78 7.01 4.70 5.42
N ASP A 79 6.71 5.24 4.25
CA ASP A 79 5.37 5.59 3.81
C ASP A 79 4.92 4.64 2.70
N ILE A 80 3.64 4.65 2.34
CA ILE A 80 3.05 3.75 1.36
C ILE A 80 3.72 3.85 -0.02
N ASP A 81 4.27 5.02 -0.37
CA ASP A 81 4.99 5.22 -1.63
C ASP A 81 6.26 4.34 -1.73
N ASN A 82 6.85 3.94 -0.60
CA ASN A 82 8.03 3.09 -0.57
C ASN A 82 7.75 1.64 -0.98
N PHE A 83 6.47 1.26 -1.07
CA PHE A 83 6.02 -0.05 -1.53
C PHE A 83 5.54 -0.03 -3.00
N ILE A 84 5.78 1.09 -3.71
CA ILE A 84 5.39 1.27 -5.10
C ILE A 84 6.58 1.02 -6.03
N SER A 85 6.31 0.33 -7.13
CA SER A 85 7.28 0.14 -8.22
C SER A 85 6.58 0.24 -9.58
N ASN A 86 7.34 0.13 -10.67
CA ASN A 86 6.75 -0.03 -12.00
C ASN A 86 5.82 -1.26 -12.11
N LYS A 87 6.05 -2.32 -11.33
CA LYS A 87 5.19 -3.53 -11.31
C LYS A 87 3.80 -3.25 -10.75
N SER A 88 3.65 -2.23 -9.91
CA SER A 88 2.35 -1.78 -9.39
C SER A 88 1.35 -1.50 -10.52
N LYS A 89 1.81 -1.06 -11.71
CA LYS A 89 0.95 -0.83 -12.88
C LYS A 89 0.26 -2.09 -13.42
N THR A 90 0.79 -3.27 -13.08
CA THR A 90 0.22 -4.57 -13.51
C THR A 90 -1.22 -4.73 -13.05
N LEU A 91 -1.57 -4.16 -11.89
CA LEU A 91 -2.94 -4.17 -11.39
C LEU A 91 -3.91 -3.51 -12.38
N PHE A 92 -3.57 -2.34 -12.92
CA PHE A 92 -4.44 -1.64 -13.88
C PHE A 92 -4.66 -2.47 -15.15
N HIS A 93 -3.61 -3.12 -15.66
CA HIS A 93 -3.73 -4.01 -16.81
C HIS A 93 -4.63 -5.23 -16.49
N ARG A 94 -4.43 -5.88 -15.34
CA ARG A 94 -5.19 -7.09 -14.95
C ARG A 94 -6.69 -6.80 -14.80
N PHE A 95 -7.06 -5.66 -14.20
CA PHE A 95 -8.45 -5.26 -14.04
C PHE A 95 -9.01 -4.47 -15.23
N LYS A 96 -8.23 -4.29 -16.31
CA LYS A 96 -8.61 -3.52 -17.50
C LYS A 96 -9.07 -2.09 -17.17
N ILE A 97 -8.35 -1.46 -16.25
CA ILE A 97 -8.62 -0.12 -15.77
C ILE A 97 -7.89 0.89 -16.63
N ASP A 98 -8.62 1.92 -17.05
CA ASP A 98 -8.00 3.10 -17.63
C ASP A 98 -7.15 3.80 -16.56
N ASN A 99 -5.85 3.87 -16.81
CA ASN A 99 -4.88 4.51 -15.93
C ASN A 99 -4.39 5.86 -16.49
N SER A 100 -5.06 6.40 -17.52
CA SER A 100 -4.73 7.68 -18.15
C SER A 100 -4.71 8.84 -17.14
N PHE A 101 -5.51 8.76 -16.08
CA PHE A 101 -5.58 9.75 -15.00
C PHE A 101 -4.23 9.93 -14.28
N LEU A 102 -3.36 8.92 -14.29
CA LEU A 102 -2.01 9.00 -13.70
C LEU A 102 -1.11 10.04 -14.38
N ASN A 103 -1.44 10.43 -15.62
CA ASN A 103 -0.73 11.48 -16.35
C ASN A 103 -1.12 12.89 -15.88
N ASN A 104 -2.19 13.02 -15.11
CA ASN A 104 -2.66 14.28 -14.56
C ASN A 104 -2.16 14.47 -13.13
N CYS A 105 -2.10 15.72 -12.68
CA CYS A 105 -1.74 16.04 -11.30
C CYS A 105 -2.76 15.43 -10.32
N PRO A 106 -2.35 14.81 -9.20
CA PRO A 106 -3.28 14.28 -8.20
C PRO A 106 -4.32 15.26 -7.67
N SER A 107 -4.03 16.56 -7.66
CA SER A 107 -5.02 17.60 -7.29
C SER A 107 -6.22 17.69 -8.23
N SER A 108 -6.10 17.19 -9.47
CA SER A 108 -7.16 17.16 -10.47
C SER A 108 -8.00 15.88 -10.45
N TRP A 109 -7.56 14.84 -9.73
CA TRP A 109 -8.24 13.55 -9.70
C TRP A 109 -9.68 13.61 -9.15
N PRO A 110 -10.00 14.41 -8.11
CA PRO A 110 -11.37 14.50 -7.60
C PRO A 110 -12.41 15.00 -8.62
N SER A 111 -11.99 15.70 -9.68
CA SER A 111 -12.85 16.14 -10.78
C SER A 111 -12.66 15.32 -12.06
N ASN A 112 -11.78 14.32 -12.07
CA ASN A 112 -11.53 13.47 -13.21
C ASN A 112 -12.51 12.29 -13.26
N ALA A 113 -13.34 12.23 -14.31
CA ALA A 113 -14.37 11.21 -14.44
C ALA A 113 -13.82 9.77 -14.51
N SER A 114 -12.68 9.55 -15.19
CA SER A 114 -12.03 8.23 -15.22
C SER A 114 -11.58 7.81 -13.83
N PHE A 115 -10.94 8.71 -13.08
CA PHE A 115 -10.50 8.42 -11.71
C PHE A 115 -11.67 8.07 -10.80
N LEU A 116 -12.74 8.87 -10.81
CA LEU A 116 -13.92 8.63 -9.96
C LEU A 116 -14.57 7.28 -10.26
N ARG A 117 -14.68 6.91 -11.54
CA ARG A 117 -15.23 5.61 -11.95
C ARG A 117 -14.39 4.44 -11.43
N VAL A 118 -13.06 4.56 -11.55
CA VAL A 118 -12.14 3.52 -11.08
C VAL A 118 -12.15 3.44 -9.56
N LYS A 119 -12.19 4.59 -8.87
CA LYS A 119 -12.32 4.67 -7.41
C LYS A 119 -13.57 3.93 -6.95
N GLU A 120 -14.72 4.20 -7.57
CA GLU A 120 -15.99 3.51 -7.26
C GLU A 120 -15.86 1.99 -7.43
N GLN A 121 -15.28 1.53 -8.55
CA GLN A 121 -15.05 0.11 -8.79
C GLN A 121 -14.13 -0.51 -7.73
N MET A 122 -13.02 0.16 -7.38
CA MET A 122 -12.06 -0.33 -6.39
C MET A 122 -12.66 -0.43 -4.99
N MET A 123 -13.54 0.49 -4.61
CA MET A 123 -14.25 0.46 -3.33
C MET A 123 -15.23 -0.72 -3.20
N THR A 124 -15.57 -1.41 -4.31
CA THR A 124 -16.37 -2.64 -4.27
C THR A 124 -15.55 -3.89 -3.97
N LEU A 125 -14.22 -3.83 -4.05
CA LEU A 125 -13.36 -4.98 -3.77
C LEU A 125 -13.44 -5.32 -2.28
N ARG A 126 -13.85 -6.56 -1.98
CA ARG A 126 -13.88 -7.08 -0.61
C ARG A 126 -12.53 -7.73 -0.28
N ALA A 127 -11.95 -7.37 0.87
CA ALA A 127 -10.82 -8.09 1.44
C ALA A 127 -11.31 -9.40 2.09
N ILE A 128 -11.57 -10.41 1.27
CA ILE A 128 -12.12 -11.70 1.71
C ILE A 128 -11.10 -12.48 2.58
N ASN A 129 -9.79 -12.23 2.36
CA ASN A 129 -8.74 -13.02 2.99
C ASN A 129 -8.60 -12.78 4.50
N ASP A 130 -8.78 -11.53 4.96
CA ASP A 130 -8.78 -11.21 6.40
C ASP A 130 -9.94 -11.88 7.16
N THR A 131 -11.03 -12.21 6.46
CA THR A 131 -12.16 -12.95 7.05
C THR A 131 -11.79 -14.42 7.23
N ALA A 132 -11.15 -15.03 6.22
CA ALA A 132 -10.71 -16.41 6.28
C ALA A 132 -9.66 -16.67 7.39
N GLU A 133 -8.72 -15.74 7.61
CA GLU A 133 -7.74 -15.89 8.72
C GLU A 133 -8.37 -15.72 10.11
N ARG A 134 -9.42 -14.90 10.25
CA ARG A 134 -10.14 -14.72 11.53
C ARG A 134 -11.04 -15.89 11.85
N GLU A 135 -11.60 -16.56 10.85
CA GLU A 135 -12.46 -17.74 11.03
C GLU A 135 -11.65 -19.01 11.38
N GLN A 136 -10.38 -19.11 10.98
CA GLN A 136 -9.52 -20.25 11.33
C GLN A 136 -8.97 -20.24 12.77
N LEU A 137 -9.20 -19.15 13.52
CA LEU A 137 -8.73 -18.96 14.89
C LEU A 137 -9.86 -19.10 15.95
N ASN A 138 -11.06 -19.51 15.54
CA ASN A 138 -12.20 -19.83 16.42
C ASN A 138 -12.50 -21.33 16.40
#